data_AF-A0A645DW58-F1
#
_entry.id   AF-A0A645DW58-F1
#
_cell.length_a   1.000
_cell.length_b   1.000
_cell.length_c   1.000
_cell.angle_alpha   90.00
_cell.angle_beta   90.00
_cell.angle_gamma   90.00
#
_symmetry.space_group_name_H-M   'P 1'
#
loop_
_entity.id
_entity.type
_entity.pdbx_description
1 polymer ?
#
loop_
_entity_poly.entity_id
_entity_poly.type
_entity_poly.pdbx_seq_one_letter_code
_entity_poly.pdbx_strand_id
1 'polypeptide(L)'
;MNYVGDFENAVAREAGKRGLQGVVCGHIHHAEMRDIDGILYANDGDWVESLTALAEHADGTLEIIQWADEMKAVLKNKTAAKVAHEPAASDVSTV
;
A
#
# COMPACT_ATOMS: atom_id res chain seq x y z
N MET A 1 -28.20 -6.26 -0.39
CA MET A 1 -27.70 -5.52 0.78
C MET A 1 -26.20 -5.53 0.69
N ASN A 2 -25.58 -4.45 0.21
CA ASN A 2 -24.12 -4.37 0.07
C ASN A 2 -23.60 -3.44 1.16
N TYR A 3 -23.45 -3.98 2.37
CA TYR A 3 -23.11 -3.22 3.59
C TYR A 3 -21.83 -2.39 3.46
N VAL A 4 -20.88 -2.84 2.65
CA VAL A 4 -19.63 -2.13 2.38
C VAL A 4 -19.89 -0.83 1.62
N GLY A 5 -20.61 -0.90 0.49
CA GLY A 5 -20.91 0.29 -0.30
C GLY A 5 -21.75 1.33 0.47
N ASP A 6 -22.67 0.87 1.33
CA ASP A 6 -23.48 1.78 2.16
C ASP A 6 -22.62 2.52 3.20
N PHE A 7 -21.62 1.85 3.77
CA PHE A 7 -20.67 2.46 4.70
C PHE A 7 -19.79 3.50 4.00
N GLU A 8 -19.17 3.14 2.87
CA GLU A 8 -18.32 4.01 2.06
C GLU A 8 -19.03 5.31 1.69
N ASN A 9 -20.25 5.18 1.15
CA ASN A 9 -21.08 6.33 0.77
C ASN A 9 -21.49 7.16 1.99
N ALA A 10 -21.72 6.53 3.15
CA ALA A 10 -22.08 7.25 4.36
C ALA A 10 -20.91 8.13 4.86
N VAL A 11 -19.69 7.59 4.93
CA VAL A 11 -18.55 8.36 5.42
C VAL A 11 -18.12 9.45 4.43
N ALA A 12 -18.15 9.18 3.12
CA ALA A 12 -17.86 10.18 2.10
C ALA A 12 -18.86 11.35 2.16
N ARG A 13 -20.16 11.05 2.30
CA ARG A 13 -21.20 12.08 2.47
C ARG A 13 -20.99 12.92 3.71
N GLU A 14 -20.58 12.33 4.83
CA GLU A 14 -20.29 13.10 6.06
C GLU A 14 -19.06 14.01 5.91
N ALA A 15 -18.02 13.58 5.18
CA ALA A 15 -16.89 14.44 4.85
C ALA A 15 -17.32 15.62 3.96
N GLY A 16 -18.14 15.37 2.93
CA GLY A 16 -18.70 16.41 2.07
C GLY A 16 -19.55 17.42 2.83
N LYS A 17 -20.42 16.98 3.76
CA LYS A 17 -21.21 17.88 4.63
C LYS A 17 -20.35 18.82 5.48
N ARG A 18 -19.12 18.39 5.81
CA ARG A 18 -18.16 19.18 6.60
C ARG A 18 -17.25 20.06 5.76
N GLY A 19 -17.40 20.03 4.43
CA GLY A 19 -16.53 20.78 3.51
C GLY A 19 -15.11 20.24 3.45
N LEU A 20 -14.91 18.95 3.73
CA LEU A 20 -13.60 18.29 3.63
C LEU A 20 -13.38 17.73 2.22
N GLN A 21 -12.12 17.46 1.88
CA GLN A 21 -11.71 16.94 0.57
C GLN A 21 -11.66 15.41 0.52
N GLY A 22 -11.70 14.75 1.68
CA GLY A 22 -11.55 13.31 1.78
C GLY A 22 -11.78 12.78 3.19
N VAL A 23 -11.75 11.46 3.30
CA VAL A 23 -11.80 10.69 4.55
C VAL A 23 -10.80 9.55 4.48
N VAL A 24 -10.02 9.40 5.56
CA VAL A 24 -9.17 8.23 5.83
C VAL A 24 -9.84 7.42 6.93
N CYS A 25 -10.12 6.15 6.67
CA CYS A 25 -10.78 5.26 7.63
C CYS A 25 -10.30 3.82 7.53
N GLY A 26 -10.93 2.95 8.34
CA GLY A 26 -10.73 1.51 8.35
C GLY A 26 -12.06 0.80 8.60
N HIS A 27 -12.06 -0.21 9.48
CA HIS A 27 -13.24 -0.91 10.01
C HIS A 27 -13.81 -2.04 9.13
N ILE A 28 -13.78 -1.90 7.80
CA ILE A 28 -14.33 -2.92 6.88
C ILE A 28 -13.29 -3.96 6.40
N HIS A 29 -12.03 -3.80 6.81
CA HIS A 29 -10.89 -4.68 6.46
C HIS A 29 -10.70 -4.87 4.94
N HIS A 30 -10.99 -3.81 4.17
CA HIS A 30 -10.86 -3.84 2.72
C HIS A 30 -10.12 -2.60 2.25
N ALA A 31 -8.87 -2.76 1.86
CA ALA A 31 -8.07 -1.64 1.36
C ALA A 31 -8.68 -1.11 0.06
N GLU A 32 -9.03 0.17 0.02
CA GLU A 32 -9.68 0.78 -1.13
C GLU A 32 -9.36 2.28 -1.18
N MET A 33 -9.17 2.81 -2.38
CA MET A 33 -8.97 4.24 -2.59
C MET A 33 -9.71 4.69 -3.85
N ARG A 34 -10.74 5.51 -3.67
CA ARG A 34 -11.57 5.97 -4.78
C ARG A 34 -12.18 7.34 -4.52
N ASP A 35 -12.55 8.01 -5.60
CA ASP A 35 -13.38 9.22 -5.52
C ASP A 35 -14.86 8.83 -5.38
N ILE A 36 -15.55 9.50 -4.45
CA ILE A 36 -17.00 9.38 -4.24
C ILE A 36 -17.57 10.78 -4.23
N ASP A 37 -18.20 11.18 -5.35
CA ASP A 37 -18.82 12.50 -5.53
C ASP A 37 -17.85 13.68 -5.22
N GLY A 38 -16.59 13.57 -5.62
CA GLY A 38 -15.55 14.58 -5.38
C GLY A 38 -14.90 14.53 -3.99
N ILE A 39 -15.20 13.48 -3.20
CA ILE A 39 -14.57 13.20 -1.91
C ILE A 39 -13.62 12.02 -2.08
N LEU A 40 -12.35 12.20 -1.73
CA LEU A 40 -11.39 11.11 -1.68
C LEU A 40 -11.73 10.18 -0.51
N TYR A 41 -12.16 8.96 -0.80
CA TYR A 41 -12.31 7.89 0.16
C TYR A 41 -11.04 7.03 0.16
N ALA A 42 -10.38 6.91 1.31
CA ALA A 42 -9.24 6.03 1.50
C ALA A 42 -9.47 5.15 2.73
N ASN A 43 -9.57 3.84 2.51
CA ASN A 43 -9.72 2.86 3.56
C ASN A 43 -8.45 2.02 3.67
N ASP A 44 -7.90 1.91 4.88
CA ASP A 44 -6.85 0.95 5.15
C ASP A 44 -7.45 -0.47 5.25
N GLY A 45 -6.68 -1.45 4.79
CA GLY A 45 -7.02 -2.84 5.02
C GLY A 45 -6.60 -3.25 6.43
N ASP A 46 -6.32 -4.52 6.58
CA ASP A 46 -5.98 -5.15 7.84
C ASP A 46 -4.61 -5.85 7.74
N TRP A 47 -4.07 -6.26 8.88
CA TRP A 47 -2.74 -6.87 8.98
C TRP A 47 -2.77 -8.39 9.09
N VAL A 48 -3.92 -9.00 8.83
CA VAL A 48 -4.15 -10.44 8.93
C VAL A 48 -4.36 -11.04 7.55
N GLU A 49 -5.30 -10.48 6.78
CA GLU A 49 -5.72 -10.97 5.47
C GLU A 49 -5.08 -10.17 4.33
N SER A 50 -5.21 -8.85 4.34
CA SER A 50 -4.75 -8.00 3.23
C SER A 50 -3.29 -7.55 3.35
N LEU A 51 -2.75 -7.41 4.57
CA LEU A 51 -1.39 -6.92 4.83
C LEU A 51 -1.09 -5.60 4.10
N THR A 52 -2.01 -4.65 4.19
CA THR A 52 -1.87 -3.34 3.56
C THR A 52 -1.56 -2.24 4.56
N ALA A 53 -0.98 -1.15 4.05
CA ALA A 53 -0.83 0.09 4.79
C ALA A 53 -1.22 1.26 3.89
N LEU A 54 -1.84 2.30 4.47
CA LEU A 54 -2.05 3.57 3.78
C LEU A 54 -0.91 4.52 4.15
N ALA A 55 -0.25 5.09 3.14
CA ALA A 55 0.83 6.05 3.30
C ALA A 55 0.49 7.39 2.64
N GLU A 56 0.96 8.48 3.25
CA GLU A 56 0.97 9.81 2.66
C GLU A 56 2.41 10.19 2.33
N HIS A 57 2.64 10.58 1.08
CA HIS A 57 3.92 11.06 0.58
C HIS A 57 4.13 12.54 0.93
N ALA A 58 5.37 13.00 0.89
CA ALA A 58 5.70 14.39 1.21
C ALA A 58 5.09 15.42 0.23
N ASP A 59 4.67 14.98 -0.96
CA ASP A 59 3.95 15.79 -1.94
C ASP A 59 2.42 15.79 -1.74
N GLY A 60 1.93 15.09 -0.70
CA GLY A 60 0.51 14.98 -0.36
C GLY A 60 -0.23 13.88 -1.11
N THR A 61 0.44 13.08 -1.94
CA THR A 61 -0.20 11.92 -2.58
C THR A 61 -0.41 10.77 -1.59
N LEU A 62 -1.52 10.06 -1.72
CA LEU A 62 -1.82 8.87 -0.91
C LEU A 62 -1.54 7.60 -1.71
N GLU A 63 -1.06 6.56 -1.03
CA GLU A 63 -0.77 5.25 -1.59
C GLU A 63 -1.24 4.12 -0.67
N ILE A 64 -1.84 3.08 -1.24
CA ILE A 64 -2.03 1.79 -0.56
C ILE A 64 -0.83 0.89 -0.87
N ILE A 65 -0.04 0.63 0.16
CA ILE A 65 1.12 -0.26 0.11
C ILE A 65 0.66 -1.70 0.34
N GLN A 66 1.04 -2.60 -0.57
CA GLN A 66 0.84 -4.05 -0.46
C GLN A 66 2.07 -4.69 0.16
N TRP A 67 2.07 -4.94 1.47
CA TRP A 67 3.28 -5.33 2.20
C TRP A 67 3.91 -6.64 1.70
N ALA A 68 3.08 -7.61 1.27
CA ALA A 68 3.58 -8.87 0.73
C ALA A 68 4.43 -8.68 -0.53
N ASP A 69 4.08 -7.71 -1.37
CA ASP A 69 4.82 -7.43 -2.60
C ASP A 69 6.07 -6.60 -2.33
N GLU A 70 6.00 -5.65 -1.38
CA GLU A 70 7.19 -4.94 -0.88
C GLU A 70 8.24 -5.90 -0.33
N MET A 71 7.83 -6.88 0.47
CA MET A 71 8.77 -7.88 1.00
C MET A 71 9.39 -8.73 -0.10
N LYS A 72 8.64 -9.12 -1.13
CA LYS A 72 9.21 -9.82 -2.29
C LYS A 72 10.25 -8.95 -3.02
N ALA A 73 9.96 -7.67 -3.22
CA ALA A 73 10.88 -6.74 -3.87
C ALA A 73 12.17 -6.57 -3.07
N VAL A 74 12.08 -6.40 -1.75
CA VAL A 74 13.23 -6.29 -0.84
C VAL A 74 14.10 -7.56 -0.91
N LEU A 75 13.49 -8.75 -0.88
CA LEU A 75 14.22 -10.03 -0.95
C LEU A 75 14.92 -10.21 -2.31
N LYS A 76 14.26 -9.84 -3.41
CA LYS A 76 14.86 -9.87 -4.75
C LYS A 76 16.08 -8.95 -4.84
N ASN A 77 15.97 -7.72 -4.33
CA ASN A 77 17.06 -6.75 -4.34
C ASN A 77 18.25 -7.18 -3.49
N LYS A 78 18.00 -7.77 -2.31
CA LYS A 78 19.07 -8.37 -1.48
C LYS A 78 19.80 -9.50 -2.19
N THR A 79 19.07 -10.32 -2.96
CA THR A 79 19.66 -11.44 -3.71
C THR A 79 20.54 -10.93 -4.85
N ALA A 80 20.06 -9.95 -5.62
CA ALA A 80 20.82 -9.31 -6.69
C ALA A 80 22.11 -8.62 -6.18
N ALA A 81 22.03 -7.91 -5.06
CA ALA A 81 23.18 -7.28 -4.42
C ALA A 81 24.24 -8.30 -3.94
N LYS A 82 23.82 -9.48 -3.48
CA LYS A 82 24.73 -10.55 -3.04
C LYS A 82 25.47 -11.19 -4.21
N VAL A 83 24.79 -11.45 -5.33
CA VAL A 83 25.39 -12.02 -6.55
C VAL A 83 26.41 -11.07 -7.18
N ALA A 84 26.14 -9.76 -7.15
CA ALA A 84 27.07 -8.75 -7.69
C ALA A 84 28.37 -8.58 -6.87
N HIS A 85 28.44 -9.14 -5.65
CA HIS A 85 29.59 -9.01 -4.74
C HIS A 85 30.38 -10.31 -4.54
N GLU A 86 30.05 -11.40 -5.23
CA GLU A 86 30.94 -12.59 -5.24
C GLU A 86 32.19 -12.28 -6.06
N PRO A 87 33.41 -12.39 -5.49
CA PRO A 87 34.62 -12.17 -6.25
C PRO A 87 34.74 -13.27 -7.30
N ALA A 88 35.06 -12.91 -8.55
CA ALA A 88 35.40 -13.86 -9.59
C ALA A 88 36.50 -14.79 -9.04
N ALA A 89 36.19 -16.08 -8.95
CA ALA A 89 37.11 -17.09 -8.46
C ALA A 89 38.46 -16.90 -9.16
N SER A 90 39.49 -16.59 -8.38
CA SER A 90 40.84 -16.44 -8.89
C SER A 90 41.24 -17.75 -9.54
N ASP A 91 41.43 -17.72 -10.85
CA ASP A 91 41.86 -18.84 -11.67
C ASP A 91 43.26 -19.26 -11.19
N VAL A 92 43.32 -20.26 -10.30
CA VAL A 92 44.59 -20.85 -9.85
C VAL A 92 45.04 -21.79 -10.96
N SER A 93 45.60 -21.21 -12.02
CA SER A 93 46.48 -21.93 -12.94
C SER A 93 47.74 -22.29 -12.16
N THR A 94 47.77 -23.54 -11.67
CA THR A 94 48.96 -24.09 -11.02
C THR A 94 49.93 -24.54 -12.10
N VAL A 95 51.19 -24.10 -11.94
CA VAL A 95 52.39 -24.41 -12.75
C VAL A 95 52.60 -25.91 -12.93
#